data_AF-A0A5C5WG39-F1
#
_entry.id   AF-A0A5C5WG39-F1
#
_cell.length_a   1.000
_cell.length_b   1.000
_cell.length_c   1.000
_cell.angle_alpha   90.00
_cell.angle_beta   90.00
_cell.angle_gamma   90.00
#
_symmetry.space_group_name_H-M   'P 1'
#
loop_
_entity.id
_entity.type
_entity.pdbx_description
1 polymer ?
#
loop_
_entity_poly.entity_id
_entity_poly.type
_entity_poly.pdbx_seq_one_letter_code
_entity_poly.pdbx_strand_id
1 'polypeptide(L)'
;MPRSERANRVSVLWSVSDELSAAHATYIVATGGQCNDPKLEALLIDFVVQINTRLATESLEMGPFWNEYIRQIASRIPVANATKASLAFAGCSELQLDQTAGAIAKRLSDAREVYLRRFPRLVEQLELRGQPLRQQWDSFGAGLLLQMEKLVRDPAADQAFWSNRVQAHLIQPSRGGDGGWDADAELIWIEAMLTDADPLVPEVLRVAWLMLGLGLDLRAGDRKEASDRDVRALASVPVVLTAGMELGLCQSEPLPIETAMRLWGIGSPASAKKVRDWWNDCSDAKTPWIDSLDELTTRLSLA
;
A
#
# COMPACT_ATOMS: atom_id res chain seq x y z
N MET A 1 13.23 19.70 -23.32
CA MET A 1 11.96 20.06 -22.64
C MET A 1 12.25 20.37 -21.18
N PRO A 2 11.73 21.47 -20.62
CA PRO A 2 12.03 21.91 -19.26
C PRO A 2 11.45 20.94 -18.20
N ARG A 3 12.17 20.81 -17.07
CA ARG A 3 11.91 19.83 -15.99
C ARG A 3 10.55 19.97 -15.31
N SER A 4 9.94 21.17 -15.32
CA SER A 4 8.65 21.44 -14.68
C SER A 4 7.43 20.86 -15.42
N GLU A 5 7.55 20.56 -16.71
CA GLU A 5 6.40 20.08 -17.51
C GLU A 5 6.12 18.58 -17.36
N ARG A 6 7.05 17.78 -16.81
CA ARG A 6 6.90 16.31 -16.73
C ARG A 6 6.14 15.82 -15.50
N ALA A 7 6.32 16.42 -14.34
CA ALA A 7 5.57 16.02 -13.13
C ALA A 7 4.10 16.47 -13.18
N ASN A 8 3.78 17.53 -13.94
CA ASN A 8 2.41 17.97 -14.22
C ASN A 8 1.60 17.00 -15.10
N ARG A 9 2.11 15.81 -15.40
CA ARG A 9 1.46 14.83 -16.29
C ARG A 9 0.94 13.57 -15.63
N VAL A 10 1.22 13.36 -14.35
CA VAL A 10 0.72 12.17 -13.65
C VAL A 10 -0.77 12.36 -13.38
N SER A 11 -1.61 11.64 -14.11
CA SER A 11 -3.06 11.64 -13.92
C SER A 11 -3.45 10.50 -12.98
N VAL A 12 -4.03 10.85 -11.83
CA VAL A 12 -4.59 9.86 -10.89
C VAL A 12 -6.07 9.67 -11.17
N LEU A 13 -6.46 8.43 -11.47
CA LEU A 13 -7.83 8.06 -11.76
C LEU A 13 -8.47 7.39 -10.56
N TRP A 14 -9.21 8.20 -9.82
CA TRP A 14 -9.92 7.77 -8.63
C TRP A 14 -11.14 6.92 -8.97
N SER A 15 -11.31 5.83 -8.24
CA SER A 15 -12.54 5.03 -8.23
C SER A 15 -12.71 4.41 -6.85
N VAL A 16 -13.95 4.09 -6.48
CA VAL A 16 -14.23 3.30 -5.27
C VAL A 16 -14.28 1.81 -5.62
N SER A 17 -13.90 0.95 -4.68
CA SER A 17 -13.95 -0.50 -4.88
C SER A 17 -14.50 -1.21 -3.66
N ASP A 18 -15.75 -1.65 -3.75
CA ASP A 18 -16.42 -2.45 -2.72
C ASP A 18 -15.85 -3.88 -2.65
N GLU A 19 -15.51 -4.46 -3.81
CA GLU A 19 -14.85 -5.76 -3.90
C GLU A 19 -13.47 -5.76 -3.25
N LEU A 20 -12.64 -4.75 -3.55
CA LEU A 20 -11.34 -4.61 -2.89
C LEU A 20 -11.49 -4.27 -1.40
N SER A 21 -12.52 -3.52 -1.00
CA SER A 21 -12.80 -3.26 0.42
C SER A 21 -13.07 -4.56 1.19
N ALA A 22 -13.86 -5.47 0.62
CA ALA A 22 -14.15 -6.77 1.23
C ALA A 22 -12.90 -7.67 1.25
N ALA A 23 -12.15 -7.72 0.15
CA ALA A 23 -10.90 -8.48 0.07
C ALA A 23 -9.86 -7.98 1.06
N HIS A 24 -9.73 -6.65 1.21
CA HIS A 24 -8.81 -6.01 2.16
C HIS A 24 -9.17 -6.29 3.60
N ALA A 25 -10.44 -6.15 3.99
CA ALA A 25 -10.88 -6.54 5.34
C ALA A 25 -10.61 -8.02 5.63
N THR A 26 -10.87 -8.90 4.66
CA THR A 26 -10.60 -10.34 4.80
C THR A 26 -9.10 -10.62 4.95
N TYR A 27 -8.26 -9.95 4.15
CA TYR A 27 -6.80 -10.00 4.23
C TYR A 27 -6.28 -9.61 5.61
N ILE A 28 -6.80 -8.52 6.18
CA ILE A 28 -6.38 -8.03 7.51
C ILE A 28 -6.67 -9.08 8.57
N VAL A 29 -7.91 -9.64 8.58
CA VAL A 29 -8.29 -10.68 9.54
C VAL A 29 -7.44 -11.94 9.32
N ALA A 30 -7.14 -12.30 8.07
CA ALA A 30 -6.34 -13.47 7.73
C ALA A 30 -4.87 -13.39 8.12
N THR A 31 -4.32 -12.17 8.17
CA THR A 31 -2.94 -11.91 8.56
C THR A 31 -2.80 -11.54 10.04
N GLY A 32 -3.90 -11.54 10.80
CA GLY A 32 -3.91 -11.14 12.21
C GLY A 32 -3.69 -9.64 12.43
N GLY A 33 -3.93 -8.83 11.40
CA GLY A 33 -3.89 -7.38 11.51
C GLY A 33 -5.03 -6.84 12.36
N GLN A 34 -4.80 -5.72 13.04
CA GLN A 34 -5.79 -5.13 13.94
C GLN A 34 -6.88 -4.38 13.14
N CYS A 35 -8.14 -4.84 13.25
CA CYS A 35 -9.31 -4.14 12.74
C CYS A 35 -9.83 -3.10 13.74
N ASN A 36 -10.27 -1.95 13.25
CA ASN A 36 -10.94 -0.92 14.06
C ASN A 36 -12.42 -1.24 14.36
N ASP A 37 -13.00 -2.22 13.66
CA ASP A 37 -14.35 -2.73 13.91
C ASP A 37 -14.29 -4.20 14.37
N PRO A 38 -14.31 -4.48 15.69
CA PRO A 38 -14.30 -5.85 16.21
C PRO A 38 -15.49 -6.69 15.75
N LYS A 39 -16.63 -6.06 15.39
CA LYS A 39 -17.78 -6.80 14.85
C LYS A 39 -17.51 -7.27 13.43
N LEU A 40 -16.80 -6.47 12.64
CA LEU A 40 -16.37 -6.87 11.31
C LEU A 40 -15.43 -8.07 11.38
N GLU A 41 -14.45 -8.02 12.27
CA GLU A 41 -13.52 -9.13 12.50
C GLU A 41 -14.26 -10.41 12.88
N ALA A 42 -15.17 -10.34 13.87
CA ALA A 42 -16.00 -11.47 14.27
C ALA A 42 -16.89 -12.03 13.15
N LEU A 43 -17.31 -11.19 12.20
CA LEU A 43 -18.09 -11.63 11.03
C LEU A 43 -17.25 -12.37 9.99
N LEU A 44 -15.95 -12.06 9.88
CA LEU A 44 -15.07 -12.61 8.85
C LEU A 44 -14.23 -13.80 9.33
N ILE A 45 -14.00 -13.92 10.64
CA ILE A 45 -13.04 -14.88 11.21
C ILE A 45 -13.32 -16.33 10.81
N ASP A 46 -14.59 -16.76 10.79
CA ASP A 46 -14.94 -18.14 10.45
C ASP A 46 -14.60 -18.50 9.00
N PHE A 47 -14.73 -17.55 8.07
CA PHE A 47 -14.35 -17.74 6.66
C PHE A 47 -12.83 -17.82 6.52
N VAL A 48 -12.13 -16.90 7.18
CA VAL A 48 -10.68 -16.80 7.19
C VAL A 48 -10.05 -18.07 7.77
N VAL A 49 -10.54 -18.56 8.91
CA VAL A 49 -10.03 -19.79 9.55
C VAL A 49 -10.17 -20.98 8.61
N GLN A 50 -11.29 -21.10 7.90
CA GLN A 50 -11.50 -22.17 6.93
C GLN A 50 -10.55 -22.06 5.72
N ILE A 51 -10.31 -20.85 5.22
CA ILE A 51 -9.36 -20.61 4.12
C ILE A 51 -7.94 -20.95 4.58
N ASN A 52 -7.48 -20.40 5.70
CA ASN A 52 -6.13 -20.61 6.23
C ASN A 52 -5.88 -22.08 6.61
N THR A 53 -6.88 -22.77 7.18
CA THR A 53 -6.78 -24.22 7.46
C THR A 53 -6.59 -25.02 6.18
N ARG A 54 -7.25 -24.61 5.09
CA ARG A 54 -7.11 -25.27 3.79
C ARG A 54 -5.74 -25.00 3.19
N LEU A 55 -5.28 -23.75 3.18
CA LEU A 55 -3.93 -23.40 2.73
C LEU A 55 -2.87 -24.20 3.50
N ALA A 56 -3.01 -24.31 4.83
CA ALA A 56 -2.11 -25.09 5.67
C ALA A 56 -2.15 -26.59 5.36
N THR A 57 -3.34 -27.16 5.16
CA THR A 57 -3.51 -28.58 4.78
C THR A 57 -2.79 -28.89 3.47
N GLU A 58 -2.84 -27.96 2.51
CA GLU A 58 -2.16 -28.07 1.22
C GLU A 58 -0.68 -27.63 1.27
N SER A 59 -0.14 -27.33 2.47
CA SER A 59 1.25 -26.87 2.68
C SER A 59 1.62 -25.62 1.88
N LEU A 60 0.66 -24.72 1.67
CA LEU A 60 0.83 -23.46 0.94
C LEU A 60 1.23 -22.32 1.86
N GLU A 61 2.04 -21.40 1.35
CA GLU A 61 2.44 -20.22 2.08
C GLU A 61 1.30 -19.19 2.12
N MET A 62 0.82 -18.86 3.33
CA MET A 62 -0.34 -17.98 3.52
C MET A 62 -0.06 -16.54 3.07
N GLY A 63 1.11 -15.99 3.42
CA GLY A 63 1.50 -14.61 3.10
C GLY A 63 1.49 -14.34 1.58
N PRO A 64 2.24 -15.12 0.77
CA PRO A 64 2.21 -15.04 -0.68
C PRO A 64 0.81 -15.15 -1.28
N PHE A 65 -0.01 -16.10 -0.82
CA PHE A 65 -1.40 -16.24 -1.30
C PHE A 65 -2.21 -14.97 -1.05
N TRP A 66 -2.22 -14.45 0.18
CA TRP A 66 -3.05 -13.31 0.56
C TRP A 66 -2.58 -12.00 -0.10
N ASN A 67 -1.27 -11.80 -0.21
CA ASN A 67 -0.68 -10.65 -0.90
C ASN A 67 -1.01 -10.68 -2.40
N GLU A 68 -0.91 -11.86 -3.05
CA GLU A 68 -1.29 -11.99 -4.45
C GLU A 68 -2.78 -11.80 -4.66
N TYR A 69 -3.61 -12.36 -3.78
CA TYR A 69 -5.05 -12.24 -3.87
C TYR A 69 -5.50 -10.78 -3.83
N ILE A 70 -4.95 -9.97 -2.92
CA ILE A 70 -5.28 -8.55 -2.83
C ILE A 70 -4.90 -7.81 -4.12
N ARG A 71 -3.73 -8.12 -4.72
CA ARG A 71 -3.26 -7.48 -5.97
C ARG A 71 -4.14 -7.85 -7.15
N GLN A 72 -4.52 -9.12 -7.26
CA GLN A 72 -5.42 -9.62 -8.30
C GLN A 72 -6.80 -8.96 -8.21
N ILE A 73 -7.37 -8.85 -7.01
CA ILE A 73 -8.65 -8.14 -6.81
C ILE A 73 -8.52 -6.64 -7.08
N ALA A 74 -7.42 -6.02 -6.66
CA ALA A 74 -7.16 -4.62 -6.93
C ALA A 74 -7.07 -4.36 -8.44
N SER A 75 -6.52 -5.31 -9.21
CA SER A 75 -6.51 -5.33 -10.67
C SER A 75 -7.86 -5.72 -11.31
N ARG A 76 -8.94 -5.82 -10.52
CA ARG A 76 -10.31 -6.18 -10.95
C ARG A 76 -10.43 -7.56 -11.61
N ILE A 77 -9.54 -8.49 -11.22
CA ILE A 77 -9.65 -9.88 -11.66
C ILE A 77 -10.77 -10.57 -10.86
N PRO A 78 -11.72 -11.27 -11.52
CA PRO A 78 -12.81 -11.93 -10.80
C PRO A 78 -12.29 -12.90 -9.73
N VAL A 79 -12.98 -12.96 -8.58
CA VAL A 79 -12.59 -13.78 -7.40
C VAL A 79 -12.11 -15.19 -7.75
N ALA A 80 -12.81 -15.90 -8.64
CA ALA A 80 -12.42 -17.26 -9.04
C ALA A 80 -11.03 -17.31 -9.69
N ASN A 81 -10.76 -16.39 -10.62
CA ASN A 81 -9.48 -16.30 -11.33
C ASN A 81 -8.38 -15.75 -10.41
N ALA A 82 -8.69 -14.74 -9.60
CA ALA A 82 -7.78 -14.18 -8.61
C ALA A 82 -7.33 -15.25 -7.60
N THR A 83 -8.27 -16.07 -7.11
CA THR A 83 -7.96 -17.19 -6.19
C THR A 83 -7.04 -18.20 -6.87
N LYS A 84 -7.33 -18.58 -8.11
CA LYS A 84 -6.50 -19.53 -8.87
C LYS A 84 -5.08 -19.01 -9.09
N ALA A 85 -4.92 -17.76 -9.52
CA ALA A 85 -3.61 -17.12 -9.69
C ALA A 85 -2.84 -17.07 -8.37
N SER A 86 -3.52 -16.72 -7.27
CA SER A 86 -2.91 -16.61 -5.94
C SER A 86 -2.45 -17.94 -5.38
N LEU A 87 -3.21 -19.02 -5.63
CA LEU A 87 -2.81 -20.38 -5.25
C LEU A 87 -1.59 -20.84 -6.04
N ALA A 88 -1.57 -20.59 -7.36
CA ALA A 88 -0.41 -20.91 -8.19
C ALA A 88 0.84 -20.14 -7.71
N PHE A 89 0.68 -18.85 -7.39
CA PHE A 89 1.76 -18.03 -6.83
C PHE A 89 2.26 -18.56 -5.48
N ALA A 90 1.37 -19.09 -4.64
CA ALA A 90 1.71 -19.70 -3.36
C ALA A 90 2.25 -21.14 -3.47
N GLY A 91 2.51 -21.65 -4.68
CA GLY A 91 3.11 -22.97 -4.92
C GLY A 91 2.12 -24.13 -5.04
N CYS A 92 0.82 -23.87 -5.26
CA CYS A 92 -0.18 -24.93 -5.41
C CYS A 92 0.05 -25.73 -6.71
N SER A 93 -0.02 -27.06 -6.60
CA SER A 93 0.15 -27.96 -7.74
C SER A 93 -1.00 -27.83 -8.75
N GLU A 94 -0.70 -27.91 -10.05
CA GLU A 94 -1.72 -27.82 -11.11
C GLU A 94 -2.84 -28.86 -10.95
N LEU A 95 -2.51 -30.05 -10.43
CA LEU A 95 -3.47 -31.15 -10.24
C LEU A 95 -4.54 -30.82 -9.18
N GLN A 96 -4.19 -30.05 -8.15
CA GLN A 96 -5.10 -29.68 -7.05
C GLN A 96 -5.69 -28.29 -7.20
N LEU A 97 -5.18 -27.51 -8.16
CA LEU A 97 -5.44 -26.08 -8.28
C LEU A 97 -6.93 -25.78 -8.46
N ASP A 98 -7.61 -26.44 -9.39
CA ASP A 98 -9.02 -26.13 -9.70
C ASP A 98 -9.96 -26.49 -8.52
N GLN A 99 -9.71 -27.63 -7.87
CA GLN A 99 -10.51 -28.06 -6.73
C GLN A 99 -10.31 -27.13 -5.53
N THR A 100 -9.07 -26.78 -5.22
CA THR A 100 -8.72 -25.90 -4.09
C THR A 100 -9.21 -24.47 -4.36
N ALA A 101 -9.01 -23.97 -5.58
CA ALA A 101 -9.48 -22.65 -6.00
C ALA A 101 -10.99 -22.52 -5.88
N GLY A 102 -11.76 -23.50 -6.37
CA GLY A 102 -13.23 -23.45 -6.30
C GLY A 102 -13.75 -23.35 -4.87
N ALA A 103 -13.14 -24.11 -3.95
CA ALA A 103 -13.56 -24.09 -2.55
C ALA A 103 -13.17 -22.81 -1.81
N ILE A 104 -11.96 -22.30 -2.03
CA ILE A 104 -11.51 -21.04 -1.42
C ILE A 104 -12.26 -19.85 -2.02
N ALA A 105 -12.44 -19.81 -3.34
CA ALA A 105 -13.18 -18.74 -4.03
C ALA A 105 -14.61 -18.65 -3.50
N LYS A 106 -15.28 -19.78 -3.26
CA LYS A 106 -16.60 -19.79 -2.62
C LYS A 106 -16.58 -19.13 -1.24
N ARG A 107 -15.60 -19.44 -0.40
CA ARG A 107 -15.48 -18.83 0.94
C ARG A 107 -15.18 -17.34 0.89
N LEU A 108 -14.37 -16.90 -0.07
CA LEU A 108 -14.11 -15.48 -0.31
C LEU A 108 -15.37 -14.75 -0.79
N SER A 109 -16.17 -15.37 -1.66
CA SER A 109 -17.47 -14.83 -2.07
C SER A 109 -18.45 -14.75 -0.90
N ASP A 110 -18.56 -15.80 -0.07
CA ASP A 110 -19.41 -15.79 1.13
C ASP A 110 -18.99 -14.66 2.10
N ALA A 111 -17.68 -14.50 2.33
CA ALA A 111 -17.12 -13.44 3.17
C ALA A 111 -17.46 -12.04 2.62
N ARG A 112 -17.31 -11.84 1.30
CA ARG A 112 -17.71 -10.60 0.62
C ARG A 112 -19.20 -10.30 0.79
N GLU A 113 -20.08 -11.29 0.68
CA GLU A 113 -21.51 -11.06 0.87
C GLU A 113 -21.83 -10.59 2.29
N VAL A 114 -21.27 -11.24 3.31
CA VAL A 114 -21.47 -10.84 4.72
C VAL A 114 -20.91 -9.44 4.97
N TYR A 115 -19.74 -9.14 4.40
CA TYR A 115 -19.14 -7.82 4.43
C TYR A 115 -20.06 -6.73 3.84
N LEU A 116 -20.61 -6.94 2.64
CA LEU A 116 -21.48 -5.97 1.99
C LEU A 116 -22.81 -5.76 2.73
N ARG A 117 -23.30 -6.78 3.45
CA ARG A 117 -24.46 -6.63 4.34
C ARG A 117 -24.13 -5.77 5.58
N ARG A 118 -22.89 -5.81 6.07
CA ARG A 118 -22.42 -4.98 7.19
C ARG A 118 -22.28 -3.50 6.81
N PHE A 119 -21.92 -3.22 5.56
CA PHE A 119 -21.74 -1.87 5.00
C PHE A 119 -22.73 -1.60 3.85
N PRO A 120 -24.05 -1.48 4.14
CA PRO A 120 -25.00 -1.09 3.11
C PRO A 120 -24.63 0.30 2.58
N ARG A 121 -24.70 0.48 1.26
CA ARG A 121 -24.36 1.74 0.56
C ARG A 121 -22.87 2.11 0.67
N LEU A 122 -21.99 1.13 0.81
CA LEU A 122 -20.53 1.34 0.90
C LEU A 122 -20.00 2.25 -0.22
N VAL A 123 -20.36 1.99 -1.48
CA VAL A 123 -19.92 2.78 -2.65
C VAL A 123 -20.20 4.27 -2.47
N GLU A 124 -21.42 4.63 -2.05
CA GLU A 124 -21.82 6.02 -1.83
C GLU A 124 -21.05 6.66 -0.66
N GLN A 125 -20.81 5.89 0.40
CA GLN A 125 -20.03 6.35 1.55
C GLN A 125 -18.56 6.61 1.16
N LEU A 126 -17.97 5.73 0.35
CA LEU A 126 -16.60 5.88 -0.13
C LEU A 126 -16.45 7.07 -1.07
N GLU A 127 -17.43 7.32 -1.94
CA GLU A 127 -17.40 8.50 -2.82
C GLU A 127 -17.43 9.80 -2.01
N LEU A 128 -18.23 9.86 -0.93
CA LEU A 128 -18.27 11.03 -0.04
C LEU A 128 -16.98 11.18 0.76
N ARG A 129 -16.48 10.09 1.36
CA ARG A 129 -15.25 10.07 2.16
C ARG A 129 -14.00 10.40 1.34
N GLY A 130 -14.00 10.03 0.06
CA GLY A 130 -12.89 10.27 -0.85
C GLY A 130 -12.71 11.72 -1.30
N GLN A 131 -13.76 12.55 -1.24
CA GLN A 131 -13.70 13.91 -1.80
C GLN A 131 -12.61 14.77 -1.19
N PRO A 132 -12.43 14.86 0.15
CA PRO A 132 -11.39 15.69 0.74
C PRO A 132 -9.99 15.26 0.27
N LEU A 133 -9.74 13.95 0.21
CA LEU A 133 -8.47 13.41 -0.24
C LEU A 133 -8.18 13.74 -1.72
N ARG A 134 -9.18 13.60 -2.59
CA ARG A 134 -9.08 13.96 -4.01
C ARG A 134 -8.76 15.45 -4.17
N GLN A 135 -9.46 16.32 -3.45
CA GLN A 135 -9.24 17.76 -3.48
C GLN A 135 -7.84 18.15 -2.99
N GLN A 136 -7.37 17.53 -1.91
CA GLN A 136 -6.00 17.73 -1.43
C GLN A 136 -4.98 17.25 -2.47
N TRP A 137 -5.20 16.08 -3.08
CA TRP A 137 -4.31 15.59 -4.12
C TRP A 137 -4.29 16.49 -5.35
N ASP A 138 -5.44 16.99 -5.81
CA ASP A 138 -5.51 17.93 -6.93
C ASP A 138 -4.78 19.24 -6.62
N SER A 139 -4.74 19.64 -5.35
CA SER A 139 -4.06 20.87 -4.89
C SER A 139 -2.55 20.70 -4.74
N PHE A 140 -2.10 19.57 -4.18
CA PHE A 140 -0.71 19.38 -3.74
C PHE A 140 0.06 18.29 -4.47
N GLY A 141 -0.63 17.36 -5.15
CA GLY A 141 -0.05 16.14 -5.71
C GLY A 141 1.10 16.39 -6.67
N ALA A 142 0.96 17.34 -7.60
CA ALA A 142 2.04 17.70 -8.53
C ALA A 142 3.28 18.24 -7.80
N GLY A 143 3.07 19.07 -6.76
CA GLY A 143 4.14 19.57 -5.90
C GLY A 143 4.84 18.45 -5.14
N LEU A 144 4.07 17.54 -4.55
CA LEU A 144 4.60 16.38 -3.81
C LEU A 144 5.46 15.50 -4.71
N LEU A 145 4.97 15.15 -5.89
CA LEU A 145 5.72 14.35 -6.86
C LEU A 145 7.03 15.03 -7.27
N LEU A 146 7.01 16.35 -7.51
CA LEU A 146 8.22 17.12 -7.82
C LEU A 146 9.24 17.10 -6.69
N GLN A 147 8.80 17.31 -5.45
CA GLN A 147 9.72 17.35 -4.31
C GLN A 147 10.28 15.96 -3.99
N MET A 148 9.45 14.92 -4.02
CA MET A 148 9.92 13.55 -3.84
C MET A 148 10.92 13.16 -4.93
N GLU A 149 10.64 13.47 -6.21
CA GLU A 149 11.56 13.15 -7.31
C GLU A 149 12.94 13.79 -7.11
N LYS A 150 13.02 15.03 -6.62
CA LYS A 150 14.33 15.68 -6.34
C LYS A 150 15.16 14.92 -5.30
N LEU A 151 14.50 14.26 -4.35
CA LEU A 151 15.16 13.54 -3.25
C LEU A 151 15.62 12.14 -3.66
N VAL A 152 14.85 11.46 -4.51
CA VAL A 152 15.11 10.03 -4.82
C VAL A 152 15.69 9.77 -6.20
N ARG A 153 15.56 10.72 -7.13
CA ARG A 153 15.95 10.49 -8.52
C ARG A 153 17.47 10.54 -8.67
N ASP A 154 18.00 9.47 -9.25
CA ASP A 154 19.35 9.47 -9.81
C ASP A 154 19.47 10.52 -10.94
N PRO A 155 20.37 11.52 -10.80
CA PRO A 155 20.61 12.53 -11.84
C PRO A 155 21.00 11.95 -13.20
N ALA A 156 21.58 10.75 -13.24
CA ALA A 156 21.98 10.06 -14.47
C ALA A 156 20.83 9.31 -15.16
N ALA A 157 19.66 9.18 -14.52
CA ALA A 157 18.53 8.46 -15.10
C ALA A 157 17.78 9.30 -16.16
N ASP A 158 17.80 8.84 -17.41
CA ASP A 158 17.13 9.48 -18.56
C ASP A 158 15.62 9.22 -18.64
N GLN A 159 15.13 8.18 -17.94
CA GLN A 159 13.72 7.78 -17.97
C GLN A 159 12.87 8.61 -16.99
N ALA A 160 11.58 8.78 -17.32
CA ALA A 160 10.62 9.46 -16.45
C ALA A 160 10.41 8.69 -15.14
N PHE A 161 10.35 9.38 -13.99
CA PHE A 161 10.22 8.72 -12.68
C PHE A 161 8.82 8.14 -12.46
N TRP A 162 7.81 8.87 -12.89
CA TRP A 162 6.41 8.55 -12.66
C TRP A 162 5.74 7.98 -13.90
N SER A 163 4.80 7.05 -13.71
CA SER A 163 3.84 6.67 -14.75
C SER A 163 2.94 7.86 -15.09
N ASN A 164 2.54 7.97 -16.35
CA ASN A 164 1.66 9.06 -16.80
C ASN A 164 0.24 8.94 -16.25
N ARG A 165 -0.18 7.72 -15.89
CA ARG A 165 -1.52 7.42 -15.41
C ARG A 165 -1.41 6.40 -14.29
N VAL A 166 -2.06 6.68 -13.16
CA VAL A 166 -2.11 5.77 -12.03
C VAL A 166 -3.56 5.58 -11.62
N GLN A 167 -3.98 4.33 -11.42
CA GLN A 167 -5.29 4.03 -10.88
C GLN A 167 -5.25 4.17 -9.36
N ALA A 168 -6.26 4.80 -8.76
CA ALA A 168 -6.38 4.91 -7.31
C ALA A 168 -7.73 4.35 -6.85
N HIS A 169 -7.69 3.27 -6.08
CA HIS A 169 -8.87 2.66 -5.48
C HIS A 169 -9.09 3.14 -4.05
N LEU A 170 -10.22 3.77 -3.80
CA LEU A 170 -10.71 4.11 -2.48
C LEU A 170 -11.44 2.91 -1.88
N ILE A 171 -11.03 2.51 -0.68
CA ILE A 171 -11.59 1.36 0.03
C ILE A 171 -12.05 1.71 1.45
N GLN A 172 -12.85 0.83 2.05
CA GLN A 172 -13.36 1.02 3.41
C GLN A 172 -12.23 1.04 4.45
N PRO A 173 -12.22 2.05 5.36
CA PRO A 173 -11.29 2.07 6.49
C PRO A 173 -11.54 0.95 7.50
N SER A 174 -10.81 -0.15 7.35
CA SER A 174 -10.82 -1.29 8.27
C SER A 174 -9.74 -1.16 9.34
N ARG A 175 -8.61 -0.50 9.03
CA ARG A 175 -7.48 -0.23 9.96
C ARG A 175 -7.29 1.23 10.31
N GLY A 176 -7.95 2.14 9.60
CA GLY A 176 -7.93 3.58 9.89
C GLY A 176 -6.72 4.30 9.32
N GLY A 177 -6.27 3.90 8.13
CA GLY A 177 -5.11 4.51 7.46
C GLY A 177 -4.32 3.56 6.56
N ASP A 178 -4.81 2.37 6.22
CA ASP A 178 -4.04 1.37 5.44
C ASP A 178 -4.10 1.61 3.93
N GLY A 179 -3.16 1.03 3.18
CA GLY A 179 -3.09 1.15 1.73
C GLY A 179 -1.99 0.29 1.14
N GLY A 180 -1.95 0.22 -0.18
CA GLY A 180 -0.92 -0.51 -0.90
C GLY A 180 -0.87 -0.13 -2.37
N TRP A 181 0.05 -0.75 -3.09
CA TRP A 181 0.23 -0.50 -4.52
C TRP A 181 0.56 -1.79 -5.27
N ASP A 182 0.39 -1.73 -6.58
CA ASP A 182 0.80 -2.76 -7.51
C ASP A 182 1.45 -2.10 -8.74
N ALA A 183 2.75 -2.35 -8.90
CA ALA A 183 3.53 -1.79 -10.00
C ALA A 183 3.14 -2.38 -11.36
N ASP A 184 2.77 -3.66 -11.39
CA ASP A 184 2.44 -4.32 -12.66
C ASP A 184 1.10 -3.83 -13.22
N ALA A 185 0.22 -3.34 -12.34
CA ALA A 185 -1.07 -2.75 -12.70
C ALA A 185 -1.09 -1.20 -12.70
N GLU A 186 0.04 -0.55 -12.41
CA GLU A 186 0.16 0.91 -12.21
C GLU A 186 -0.96 1.47 -11.30
N LEU A 187 -1.10 0.87 -10.12
CA LEU A 187 -2.25 1.00 -9.25
C LEU A 187 -1.84 1.27 -7.80
N ILE A 188 -2.61 2.10 -7.12
CA ILE A 188 -2.61 2.23 -5.67
C ILE A 188 -4.03 1.98 -5.11
N TRP A 189 -4.12 1.51 -3.88
CA TRP A 189 -5.36 1.54 -3.11
C TRP A 189 -5.12 2.15 -1.74
N ILE A 190 -6.14 2.81 -1.22
CA ILE A 190 -6.04 3.60 0.00
C ILE A 190 -7.38 3.60 0.73
N GLU A 191 -7.33 3.38 2.05
CA GLU A 191 -8.51 3.53 2.90
C GLU A 191 -9.03 4.97 2.85
N ALA A 192 -10.29 5.15 2.47
CA ALA A 192 -10.95 6.44 2.31
C ALA A 192 -11.33 7.03 3.69
N MET A 193 -10.34 7.67 4.31
CA MET A 193 -10.51 8.41 5.56
C MET A 193 -11.27 9.72 5.30
N LEU A 194 -12.28 10.02 6.11
CA LEU A 194 -13.06 11.26 5.97
C LEU A 194 -12.26 12.50 6.39
N THR A 195 -11.37 12.32 7.36
CA THR A 195 -10.53 13.35 7.96
C THR A 195 -9.16 12.75 8.22
N ASP A 196 -8.16 13.62 8.37
CA ASP A 196 -6.82 13.20 8.80
C ASP A 196 -6.88 12.50 10.15
N ALA A 197 -6.28 11.32 10.25
CA ALA A 197 -6.20 10.59 11.51
C ALA A 197 -5.28 11.32 12.53
N ASP A 198 -4.25 11.99 12.03
CA ASP A 198 -3.37 12.87 12.78
C ASP A 198 -3.01 14.09 11.93
N PRO A 199 -3.23 15.33 12.40
CA PRO A 199 -2.93 16.53 11.62
C PRO A 199 -1.43 16.70 11.30
N LEU A 200 -0.53 16.02 12.02
CA LEU A 200 0.91 16.05 11.70
C LEU A 200 1.25 15.20 10.47
N VAL A 201 0.37 14.27 10.09
CA VAL A 201 0.54 13.39 8.94
C VAL A 201 -0.77 13.34 8.13
N PRO A 202 -1.07 14.38 7.33
CA PRO A 202 -2.27 14.41 6.51
C PRO A 202 -2.36 13.25 5.52
N GLU A 203 -3.59 12.84 5.19
CA GLU A 203 -3.84 11.66 4.35
C GLU A 203 -3.30 11.80 2.92
N VAL A 204 -3.18 13.02 2.41
CA VAL A 204 -2.53 13.27 1.11
C VAL A 204 -1.05 12.83 1.10
N LEU A 205 -0.36 12.86 2.25
CA LEU A 205 1.00 12.35 2.36
C LEU A 205 1.02 10.82 2.23
N ARG A 206 -0.01 10.12 2.70
CA ARG A 206 -0.13 8.68 2.48
C ARG A 206 -0.31 8.36 1.00
N VAL A 207 -1.10 9.15 0.25
CA VAL A 207 -1.19 9.00 -1.21
C VAL A 207 0.19 9.19 -1.85
N ALA A 208 0.93 10.23 -1.44
CA ALA A 208 2.28 10.46 -1.95
C ALA A 208 3.24 9.30 -1.62
N TRP A 209 3.15 8.71 -0.44
CA TRP A 209 3.90 7.53 -0.05
C TRP A 209 3.58 6.31 -0.93
N LEU A 210 2.30 6.03 -1.18
CA LEU A 210 1.88 4.96 -2.10
C LEU A 210 2.39 5.19 -3.53
N MET A 211 2.31 6.45 -4.01
CA MET A 211 2.81 6.83 -5.33
C MET A 211 4.33 6.67 -5.44
N LEU A 212 5.08 7.03 -4.39
CA LEU A 212 6.52 6.84 -4.34
C LEU A 212 6.89 5.35 -4.31
N GLY A 213 6.19 4.54 -3.51
CA GLY A 213 6.34 3.08 -3.52
C GLY A 213 6.12 2.48 -4.91
N LEU A 214 5.06 2.92 -5.59
CA LEU A 214 4.78 2.54 -6.98
C LEU A 214 5.91 2.93 -7.94
N GLY A 215 6.37 4.18 -7.91
CA GLY A 215 7.46 4.67 -8.77
C GLY A 215 8.78 3.95 -8.53
N LEU A 216 9.08 3.59 -7.28
CA LEU A 216 10.26 2.81 -6.92
C LEU A 216 10.19 1.38 -7.45
N ASP A 217 9.05 0.70 -7.31
CA ASP A 217 8.89 -0.67 -7.78
C ASP A 217 8.88 -0.79 -9.30
N LEU A 218 8.33 0.19 -10.02
CA LEU A 218 8.43 0.29 -11.48
C LEU A 218 9.89 0.37 -11.97
N ARG A 219 10.78 0.90 -11.14
CA ARG A 219 12.21 1.09 -11.45
C ARG A 219 13.10 -0.02 -10.93
N ALA A 220 12.66 -0.77 -9.93
CA ALA A 220 13.40 -1.91 -9.41
C ALA A 220 13.61 -3.02 -10.46
N GLY A 221 12.77 -3.06 -11.52
CA GLY A 221 12.89 -4.04 -12.60
C GLY A 221 12.76 -5.47 -12.07
N ASP A 222 13.77 -6.31 -12.31
CA ASP A 222 13.82 -7.68 -11.82
C ASP A 222 14.31 -7.81 -10.36
N ARG A 223 14.79 -6.72 -9.73
CA ARG A 223 15.19 -6.69 -8.31
C ARG A 223 13.97 -6.51 -7.39
N LYS A 224 12.97 -7.37 -7.55
CA LYS A 224 11.70 -7.37 -6.79
C LYS A 224 11.72 -8.42 -5.67
N GLU A 225 12.83 -8.56 -4.94
CA GLU A 225 12.77 -9.37 -3.72
C GLU A 225 11.82 -8.71 -2.71
N ALA A 226 11.04 -9.51 -2.00
CA ALA A 226 10.01 -9.01 -1.07
C ALA A 226 10.64 -8.16 0.06
N SER A 227 11.81 -8.56 0.55
CA SER A 227 12.59 -7.81 1.55
C SER A 227 12.95 -6.41 1.07
N ASP A 228 13.30 -6.26 -0.20
CA ASP A 228 13.70 -4.96 -0.74
C ASP A 228 12.50 -4.01 -0.84
N ARG A 229 11.30 -4.55 -1.08
CA ARG A 229 10.07 -3.75 -1.12
C ARG A 229 9.75 -3.17 0.25
N ASP A 230 9.85 -3.97 1.31
CA ASP A 230 9.59 -3.51 2.68
C ASP A 230 10.60 -2.43 3.10
N VAL A 231 11.88 -2.62 2.77
CA VAL A 231 12.91 -1.60 3.04
C VAL A 231 12.61 -0.30 2.28
N ARG A 232 12.26 -0.38 0.98
CA ARG A 232 11.87 0.80 0.19
C ARG A 232 10.64 1.49 0.74
N ALA A 233 9.65 0.72 1.22
CA ALA A 233 8.44 1.25 1.84
C ALA A 233 8.73 2.02 3.14
N LEU A 234 9.69 1.56 3.94
CA LEU A 234 10.14 2.24 5.15
C LEU A 234 11.00 3.48 4.82
N ALA A 235 11.92 3.33 3.87
CA ALA A 235 12.83 4.38 3.43
C ALA A 235 12.12 5.58 2.78
N SER A 236 10.96 5.35 2.17
CA SER A 236 10.16 6.39 1.51
C SER A 236 9.41 7.31 2.49
N VAL A 237 9.21 6.88 3.75
CA VAL A 237 8.53 7.68 4.77
C VAL A 237 9.19 9.05 4.99
N PRO A 238 10.48 9.15 5.36
CA PRO A 238 11.12 10.45 5.56
C PRO A 238 11.19 11.29 4.28
N VAL A 239 11.29 10.66 3.09
CA VAL A 239 11.24 11.36 1.80
C VAL A 239 9.91 12.10 1.62
N VAL A 240 8.80 11.39 1.86
CA VAL A 240 7.44 11.94 1.73
C VAL A 240 7.19 13.05 2.75
N LEU A 241 7.62 12.83 4.01
CA LEU A 241 7.47 13.83 5.07
C LEU A 241 8.30 15.09 4.77
N THR A 242 9.53 14.94 4.27
CA THR A 242 10.35 16.07 3.83
C THR A 242 9.69 16.83 2.68
N ALA A 243 9.18 16.12 1.66
CA ALA A 243 8.45 16.71 0.56
C ALA A 243 7.17 17.45 1.02
N GLY A 244 6.47 16.90 2.01
CA GLY A 244 5.30 17.53 2.63
C GLY A 244 5.67 18.80 3.40
N MET A 245 6.78 18.79 4.12
CA MET A 245 7.29 19.95 4.87
C MET A 245 7.63 21.12 3.94
N GLU A 246 8.26 20.86 2.80
CA GLU A 246 8.55 21.86 1.76
C GLU A 246 7.29 22.53 1.18
N LEU A 247 6.13 21.88 1.30
CA LEU A 247 4.83 22.41 0.85
C LEU A 247 3.96 22.91 2.01
N GLY A 248 4.48 22.90 3.24
CA GLY A 248 3.76 23.31 4.44
C GLY A 248 2.64 22.37 4.88
N LEU A 249 2.62 21.12 4.38
CA LEU A 249 1.61 20.10 4.71
C LEU A 249 1.86 19.45 6.08
N CYS A 250 3.12 19.40 6.52
CA CYS A 250 3.48 19.00 7.88
C CYS A 250 4.50 20.02 8.43
N GLN A 251 4.37 20.37 9.71
CA GLN A 251 5.19 21.39 10.36
C GLN A 251 5.76 20.84 11.67
N SER A 252 6.58 19.80 11.56
CA SER A 252 7.19 19.13 12.71
C SER A 252 8.68 18.97 12.52
N GLU A 253 9.45 19.52 13.46
CA GLU A 253 10.87 19.27 13.62
C GLU A 253 11.08 18.64 15.00
N PRO A 254 11.51 17.36 15.10
CA PRO A 254 11.89 16.45 14.01
C PRO A 254 10.69 15.92 13.19
N LEU A 255 10.97 15.32 12.03
CA LEU A 255 9.96 14.68 11.17
C LEU A 255 9.18 13.59 11.93
N PRO A 256 7.84 13.50 11.76
CA PRO A 256 6.99 12.58 12.51
C PRO A 256 7.00 11.14 11.93
N ILE A 257 8.20 10.58 11.70
CA ILE A 257 8.41 9.27 11.04
C ILE A 257 7.67 8.13 11.74
N GLU A 258 7.78 8.05 13.06
CA GLU A 258 7.12 7.01 13.87
C GLU A 258 5.60 7.12 13.81
N THR A 259 5.07 8.34 13.87
CA THR A 259 3.63 8.60 13.72
C THR A 259 3.14 8.16 12.34
N ALA A 260 3.85 8.54 11.27
CA ALA A 260 3.49 8.15 9.91
C ALA A 260 3.52 6.63 9.73
N MET A 261 4.60 5.96 10.16
CA MET A 261 4.73 4.50 10.09
C MET A 261 3.60 3.77 10.83
N ARG A 262 3.27 4.23 12.05
CA ARG A 262 2.16 3.68 12.82
C ARG A 262 0.82 3.86 12.10
N LEU A 263 0.54 5.05 11.57
CA LEU A 263 -0.73 5.35 10.89
C LEU A 263 -0.89 4.58 9.58
N TRP A 264 0.19 4.42 8.82
CA TRP A 264 0.21 3.69 7.55
C TRP A 264 0.33 2.17 7.74
N GLY A 265 0.42 1.71 8.98
CA GLY A 265 0.45 0.28 9.31
C GLY A 265 1.75 -0.43 8.90
N ILE A 266 2.86 0.30 8.81
CA ILE A 266 4.17 -0.23 8.36
C ILE A 266 5.22 -0.18 9.46
N GLY A 267 6.07 -1.20 9.50
CA GLY A 267 7.18 -1.30 10.44
C GLY A 267 6.76 -1.33 11.92
N SER A 268 7.76 -1.15 12.78
CA SER A 268 7.59 -1.11 14.24
C SER A 268 8.18 0.18 14.81
N PRO A 269 7.91 0.54 16.08
CA PRO A 269 8.59 1.66 16.74
C PRO A 269 10.13 1.53 16.71
N ALA A 270 10.65 0.30 16.81
CA ALA A 270 12.09 0.04 16.69
C ALA A 270 12.61 0.32 15.28
N SER A 271 11.88 -0.10 14.25
CA SER A 271 12.21 0.19 12.85
C SER A 271 12.13 1.69 12.56
N ALA A 272 11.14 2.40 13.12
CA ALA A 272 10.99 3.85 12.95
C ALA A 272 12.19 4.63 13.49
N LYS A 273 12.72 4.21 14.65
CA LYS A 273 13.96 4.77 15.18
C LYS A 273 15.13 4.55 14.21
N LYS A 274 15.32 3.32 13.71
CA LYS A 274 16.39 2.98 12.76
C LYS A 274 16.28 3.80 11.46
N VAL A 275 15.08 3.97 10.93
CA VAL A 275 14.81 4.79 9.73
C VAL A 275 15.13 6.26 10.00
N ARG A 276 14.77 6.80 11.17
CA ARG A 276 15.11 8.17 11.56
C ARG A 276 16.62 8.37 11.64
N ASP A 277 17.32 7.47 12.34
CA ASP A 277 18.78 7.54 12.50
C ASP A 277 19.47 7.46 11.13
N TRP A 278 19.05 6.52 10.27
CA TRP A 278 19.55 6.38 8.90
C TRP A 278 19.30 7.63 8.04
N TRP A 279 18.11 8.21 8.10
CA TRP A 279 17.77 9.39 7.31
C TRP A 279 18.62 10.61 7.70
N ASN A 280 18.88 10.79 9.00
CA ASN A 280 19.75 11.86 9.49
C ASN A 280 21.17 11.69 8.95
N ASP A 281 21.72 10.48 9.05
CA ASP A 281 23.07 10.17 8.56
C ASP A 281 23.19 10.39 7.04
N CYS A 282 22.18 9.98 6.27
CA CYS A 282 22.14 10.19 4.82
C CYS A 282 22.09 11.67 4.44
N SER A 283 21.28 12.45 5.16
CA SER A 283 21.10 13.89 4.94
C SER A 283 22.40 14.65 5.19
N ASP A 284 23.15 14.25 6.22
CA ASP A 284 24.43 14.86 6.59
C ASP A 284 25.57 14.46 5.62
N ALA A 285 25.59 13.20 5.17
CA ALA A 285 26.63 12.66 4.30
C ALA A 285 26.49 13.09 2.82
N LYS A 286 25.32 13.62 2.41
CA LYS A 286 24.97 13.91 1.00
C LYS A 286 25.07 12.69 0.08
N THR A 287 24.95 11.50 0.65
CA THR A 287 24.90 10.24 -0.11
C THR A 287 23.61 10.18 -0.92
N PRO A 288 23.63 9.77 -2.20
CA PRO A 288 22.41 9.54 -2.94
C PRO A 288 21.51 8.55 -2.21
N TRP A 289 20.23 8.87 -2.09
CA TRP A 289 19.26 8.08 -1.32
C TRP A 289 19.25 6.60 -1.71
N ILE A 290 19.31 6.31 -3.01
CA ILE A 290 19.27 4.95 -3.55
C ILE A 290 20.48 4.10 -3.11
N ASP A 291 21.66 4.71 -3.01
CA ASP A 291 22.90 4.03 -2.64
C ASP A 291 22.94 3.72 -1.14
N SER A 292 22.14 4.42 -0.34
CA SER A 292 22.06 4.25 1.11
C SER A 292 21.06 3.18 1.56
N LEU A 293 20.31 2.56 0.65
CA LEU A 293 19.30 1.55 1.02
C LEU A 293 19.91 0.26 1.56
N ASP A 294 21.07 -0.18 1.05
CA ASP A 294 21.77 -1.37 1.55
C ASP A 294 22.18 -1.21 3.02
N GLU A 295 22.54 0.02 3.41
CA GLU A 295 22.83 0.37 4.79
C GLU A 295 21.57 0.26 5.66
N LEU A 296 20.43 0.78 5.18
CA LEU A 296 19.16 0.65 5.90
C LEU A 296 18.75 -0.82 6.06
N THR A 297 18.89 -1.64 5.01
CA THR A 297 18.65 -3.09 5.07
C THR A 297 19.49 -3.73 6.18
N THR A 298 20.78 -3.39 6.25
CA THR A 298 21.69 -3.88 7.29
C THR A 298 21.29 -3.42 8.68
N ARG A 299 20.88 -2.16 8.84
CA ARG A 299 20.39 -1.64 10.13
C ARG A 299 19.13 -2.37 10.56
N LEU A 300 18.21 -2.65 9.64
CA LEU A 300 16.93 -3.31 9.93
C LEU A 300 17.11 -4.77 10.36
N SER A 301 18.03 -5.52 9.74
CA SER A 301 18.29 -6.95 10.04
C SER A 301 18.98 -7.22 11.38
N LEU A 302 19.63 -6.23 11.99
CA LEU A 302 20.29 -6.34 13.30
C LEU A 302 19.32 -6.18 14.50
N ALA A 303 18.06 -6.60 14.39
CA ALA A 303 17.08 -6.65 15.49
C ALA A 303 16.45 -8.03 15.61
#